data_AF-A0A286H5X8-F1
#
_entry.id   AF-A0A286H5X8-F1
#
_cell.length_a   1.000
_cell.length_b   1.000
_cell.length_c   1.000
_cell.angle_alpha   90.00
_cell.angle_beta   90.00
_cell.angle_gamma   90.00
#
_symmetry.space_group_name_H-M   'P 1'
#
loop_
_entity.id
_entity.type
_entity.pdbx_description
1 polymer ?
#
loop_
_entity_poly.entity_id
_entity_poly.type
_entity_poly.pdbx_seq_one_letter_code
_entity_poly.pdbx_strand_id
1 'polypeptide(L)'
;MSVADAPQPPTVERAAPQPAPEAPPARPAHAAQPPEPAAPWNLPAQRRPALRADGLGRDSGRLLAIGFALAWILCPAIEPMPTHHVDYPLWQLPIELAALGTIVAAVVALWRGNRNSARYGLAAGALMAVMTMVCPLAGHTPVGWWTWVQTGLSLAVMATSAVLHRYRPA
;
A
#
# COMPACT_ATOMS: atom_id res chain seq x y z
N MET A 1 -30.41 -38.74 22.55
CA MET A 1 -30.79 -37.44 23.12
C MET A 1 -29.51 -36.78 23.61
N SER A 2 -29.01 -35.76 22.90
CA SER A 2 -27.72 -35.12 23.14
C SER A 2 -27.92 -33.92 24.07
N VAL A 3 -27.24 -33.93 25.22
CA VAL A 3 -27.30 -32.90 26.25
C VAL A 3 -26.37 -31.76 25.82
N ALA A 4 -26.93 -30.56 25.71
CA ALA A 4 -26.23 -29.35 25.34
C ALA A 4 -25.29 -28.88 26.47
N ASP A 5 -24.03 -28.63 26.13
CA ASP A 5 -23.04 -27.99 27.01
C ASP A 5 -23.42 -26.51 27.22
N ALA A 6 -23.53 -26.12 28.48
CA ALA A 6 -23.78 -24.75 28.89
C ALA A 6 -22.47 -23.93 28.93
N PRO A 7 -22.48 -22.66 28.49
CA PRO A 7 -21.30 -21.80 28.52
C PRO A 7 -20.90 -21.45 29.97
N GLN A 8 -19.61 -21.64 30.28
CA GLN A 8 -19.04 -21.24 31.57
C GLN A 8 -18.97 -19.71 31.71
N PRO A 9 -19.25 -19.17 32.92
CA PRO A 9 -19.15 -17.74 33.19
C PRO A 9 -17.68 -17.27 33.26
N PRO A 10 -17.39 -16.02 32.88
CA PRO A 10 -16.05 -15.46 32.91
C PRO A 10 -15.52 -15.31 34.34
N THR A 11 -14.29 -15.75 34.57
CA THR A 11 -13.55 -15.56 35.82
C THR A 11 -13.14 -14.09 35.94
N VAL A 12 -13.67 -13.40 36.95
CA VAL A 12 -13.28 -12.02 37.26
C VAL A 12 -11.97 -12.06 38.05
N GLU A 13 -10.87 -11.76 37.38
CA GLU A 13 -9.55 -11.63 37.99
C GLU A 13 -9.48 -10.34 38.82
N ARG A 14 -9.26 -10.50 40.13
CA ARG A 14 -9.27 -9.41 41.11
C ARG A 14 -7.96 -8.64 41.03
N ALA A 15 -8.01 -7.41 40.49
CA ALA A 15 -6.85 -6.52 40.41
C ALA A 15 -6.27 -6.23 41.81
N ALA A 16 -4.96 -6.42 41.95
CA ALA A 16 -4.22 -6.14 43.18
C ALA A 16 -4.17 -4.63 43.48
N PRO A 17 -4.13 -4.23 44.76
CA PRO A 17 -4.06 -2.83 45.16
C PRO A 17 -2.76 -2.17 44.70
N GLN A 18 -2.90 -1.02 44.05
CA GLN A 18 -1.80 -0.23 43.50
C GLN A 18 -1.10 0.55 44.63
N PRO A 19 0.23 0.50 44.76
CA PRO A 19 0.96 1.23 45.81
C PRO A 19 0.91 2.75 45.60
N ALA A 20 0.89 3.49 46.71
CA ALA A 20 0.73 4.94 46.73
C ALA A 20 1.94 5.67 46.09
N PRO A 21 1.71 6.80 45.38
CA PRO A 21 2.78 7.59 44.78
C PRO A 21 3.70 8.22 45.84
N GLU A 22 4.99 7.96 45.73
CA GLU A 22 6.04 8.55 46.56
C GLU A 22 6.26 10.03 46.17
N ALA A 23 6.34 10.91 47.17
CA ALA A 23 6.43 12.35 46.97
C ALA A 23 7.77 12.75 46.33
N PRO A 24 7.78 13.65 45.32
CA PRO A 24 9.01 14.04 44.63
C PRO A 24 9.92 14.89 45.53
N PRO A 25 11.25 14.71 45.44
CA PRO A 25 12.22 15.47 46.22
C PRO A 25 12.27 16.96 45.81
N ALA A 26 12.53 17.82 46.78
CA ALA A 26 12.62 19.27 46.62
C ALA A 26 13.76 19.66 45.64
N ARG A 27 13.43 20.51 44.66
CA ARG A 27 14.40 21.02 43.67
C ARG A 27 15.41 21.98 44.33
N PRO A 28 16.73 21.79 44.12
CA PRO A 28 17.72 22.77 44.56
C PRO A 28 17.62 24.07 43.75
N ALA A 29 17.81 25.20 44.44
CA ALA A 29 17.77 26.55 43.87
C ALA A 29 18.87 26.73 42.81
N HIS A 30 18.49 27.18 41.62
CA HIS A 30 19.42 27.45 40.52
C HIS A 30 20.26 28.69 40.81
N ALA A 31 21.58 28.50 40.85
CA ALA A 31 22.54 29.60 40.82
C ALA A 31 22.45 30.32 39.46
N ALA A 32 22.56 31.65 39.48
CA ALA A 32 22.51 32.50 38.30
C ALA A 32 23.63 32.13 37.32
N GLN A 33 23.27 31.66 36.13
CA GLN A 33 24.23 31.38 35.06
C GLN A 33 24.73 32.70 34.43
N PRO A 34 26.02 32.79 34.10
CA PRO A 34 26.59 33.94 33.40
C PRO A 34 25.97 34.09 31.99
N PRO A 35 25.96 35.33 31.44
CA PRO A 35 25.35 35.63 30.15
C PRO A 35 26.02 34.84 29.03
N GLU A 36 25.22 34.04 28.33
CA GLU A 36 25.66 33.19 27.23
C GLU A 36 26.01 34.07 26.00
N PRO A 37 27.15 33.82 25.32
CA PRO A 37 27.54 34.59 24.15
C PRO A 37 26.48 34.52 23.04
N ALA A 38 26.21 35.67 22.41
CA ALA A 38 25.19 35.81 21.37
C ALA A 38 25.36 34.74 20.28
N ALA A 39 24.33 33.89 20.13
CA ALA A 39 24.36 32.78 19.20
C ALA A 39 24.64 33.27 17.77
N PRO A 40 25.52 32.58 17.01
CA PRO A 40 25.78 32.91 15.62
C PRO A 40 24.46 32.88 14.84
N TRP A 41 24.32 33.81 13.90
CA TRP A 41 23.17 33.92 13.00
C TRP A 41 22.92 32.58 12.29
N ASN A 42 22.00 31.79 12.83
CA ASN A 42 21.59 30.53 12.25
C ASN A 42 20.87 30.84 10.94
N LEU A 43 21.55 30.58 9.81
CA LEU A 43 20.88 30.54 8.52
C LEU A 43 19.68 29.60 8.63
N PRO A 44 18.50 29.96 8.07
CA PRO A 44 17.33 29.10 8.12
C PRO A 44 17.75 27.75 7.54
N ALA A 45 17.76 26.72 8.40
CA ALA A 45 18.18 25.39 8.02
C ALA A 45 17.36 24.99 6.78
N GLN A 46 18.03 24.88 5.63
CA GLN A 46 17.39 24.37 4.43
C GLN A 46 16.89 22.98 4.78
N ARG A 47 15.57 22.86 4.97
CA ARG A 47 14.92 21.58 5.22
C ARG A 47 15.18 20.73 4.01
N ARG A 48 16.16 19.82 4.10
CA ARG A 48 16.33 18.77 3.11
C ARG A 48 14.99 18.06 2.96
N PRO A 49 14.48 17.86 1.74
CA PRO A 49 13.26 17.11 1.53
C PRO A 49 13.40 15.76 2.24
N ALA A 50 12.54 15.49 3.22
CA ALA A 50 12.58 14.23 3.95
C ALA A 50 12.27 13.11 2.95
N LEU A 51 13.24 12.23 2.71
CA LEU A 51 13.05 11.03 1.90
C LEU A 51 11.96 10.17 2.55
N ARG A 52 11.03 9.64 1.76
CA ARG A 52 9.95 8.79 2.28
C ARG A 52 10.50 7.42 2.71
N ALA A 53 9.68 6.67 3.45
CA ALA A 53 10.01 5.31 3.89
C ALA A 53 10.24 4.30 2.74
N ASP A 54 9.78 4.63 1.53
CA ASP A 54 10.00 3.86 0.30
C ASP A 54 11.22 4.36 -0.51
N GLY A 55 12.00 5.32 0.02
CA GLY A 55 13.18 5.87 -0.66
C GLY A 55 12.87 6.85 -1.78
N LEU A 56 11.58 7.10 -2.07
CA LEU A 56 11.16 8.00 -3.14
C LEU A 56 10.92 9.43 -2.65
N GLY A 57 11.13 10.39 -3.55
CA GLY A 57 10.56 11.72 -3.41
C GLY A 57 9.03 11.65 -3.42
N ARG A 58 8.36 12.59 -2.74
CA ARG A 58 6.89 12.66 -2.67
C ARG A 58 6.24 12.75 -4.05
N ASP A 59 6.85 13.52 -4.96
CA ASP A 59 6.32 13.73 -6.30
C ASP A 59 6.56 12.50 -7.19
N SER A 60 7.74 11.89 -7.12
CA SER A 60 8.03 10.62 -7.82
C SER A 60 7.05 9.52 -7.42
N GLY A 61 6.77 9.35 -6.13
CA GLY A 61 5.80 8.36 -5.66
C GLY A 61 4.37 8.63 -6.15
N ARG A 62 3.96 9.91 -6.26
CA ARG A 62 2.66 10.29 -6.84
C ARG A 62 2.58 10.05 -8.33
N LEU A 63 3.62 10.39 -9.08
CA LEU A 63 3.70 10.13 -10.52
C LEU A 63 3.62 8.64 -10.81
N LEU A 64 4.31 7.80 -10.04
CA LEU A 64 4.21 6.34 -10.15
C LEU A 64 2.81 5.83 -9.82
N ALA A 65 2.18 6.36 -8.76
CA ALA A 65 0.80 6.00 -8.42
C ALA A 65 -0.18 6.33 -9.55
N ILE A 66 -0.03 7.51 -10.18
CA ILE A 66 -0.82 7.91 -11.36
C ILE A 66 -0.54 6.97 -12.52
N GLY A 67 0.73 6.66 -12.81
CA GLY A 67 1.12 5.74 -13.87
C GLY A 67 0.51 4.35 -13.69
N PHE A 68 0.48 3.81 -12.47
CA PHE A 68 -0.15 2.52 -12.17
C PHE A 68 -1.66 2.57 -12.36
N ALA A 69 -2.31 3.64 -11.92
CA ALA A 69 -3.74 3.83 -12.14
C ALA A 69 -4.08 3.93 -13.63
N LEU A 70 -3.29 4.68 -14.40
CA LEU A 70 -3.47 4.79 -15.86
C LEU A 70 -3.23 3.46 -16.56
N ALA A 71 -2.20 2.70 -16.18
CA ALA A 71 -1.95 1.37 -16.73
C ALA A 71 -3.16 0.45 -16.55
N TRP A 72 -3.77 0.47 -15.36
CA TRP A 72 -4.97 -0.30 -15.06
C TRP A 72 -6.19 0.16 -15.86
N ILE A 73 -6.45 1.48 -15.93
CA ILE A 73 -7.59 2.04 -16.68
C ILE A 73 -7.45 1.76 -18.18
N LEU A 74 -6.21 1.78 -18.69
CA LEU A 74 -5.95 1.58 -20.11
C LEU A 74 -6.24 0.14 -20.55
N CYS A 75 -6.06 -0.86 -19.66
CA CYS A 75 -6.35 -2.26 -19.98
C CYS A 75 -7.75 -2.49 -20.57
N PRO A 76 -8.86 -2.15 -19.89
CA PRO A 76 -10.19 -2.30 -20.46
C PRO A 76 -10.47 -1.29 -21.59
N ALA A 77 -9.83 -0.12 -21.59
CA ALA A 77 -10.09 0.92 -22.60
C ALA A 77 -9.59 0.55 -24.02
N ILE A 78 -8.55 -0.29 -24.11
CA ILE A 78 -8.03 -0.80 -25.40
C ILE A 78 -8.61 -2.16 -25.78
N GLU A 79 -9.40 -2.77 -24.91
CA GLU A 79 -10.02 -4.06 -25.18
C GLU A 79 -11.15 -3.84 -26.21
N PRO A 80 -11.20 -4.64 -27.29
CA PRO A 80 -12.28 -4.53 -28.26
C PRO A 80 -13.61 -4.90 -27.60
N MET A 81 -14.65 -4.10 -27.88
CA MET A 81 -16.01 -4.41 -27.41
C MET A 81 -16.46 -5.78 -27.95
N PRO A 82 -17.08 -6.63 -27.12
CA PRO A 82 -17.59 -7.91 -27.56
C PRO A 82 -18.66 -7.69 -28.64
N THR A 83 -18.57 -8.46 -29.73
CA THR A 83 -19.49 -8.37 -30.88
C THR A 83 -20.81 -9.13 -30.67
N HIS A 84 -20.89 -9.93 -29.60
CA HIS A 84 -22.03 -10.79 -29.29
C HIS A 84 -22.38 -10.69 -27.80
N HIS A 85 -23.60 -11.08 -27.41
CA HIS A 85 -23.93 -11.27 -25.99
C HIS A 85 -23.06 -12.40 -25.44
N VAL A 86 -22.23 -12.06 -24.45
CA VAL A 86 -21.39 -13.02 -23.74
C VAL A 86 -21.88 -13.05 -22.30
N ASP A 87 -22.34 -14.22 -21.85
CA ASP A 87 -22.73 -14.43 -20.47
C ASP A 87 -21.51 -14.24 -19.58
N TYR A 88 -21.59 -13.35 -18.60
CA TYR A 88 -20.48 -13.07 -17.71
C TYR A 88 -20.32 -14.24 -16.70
N PRO A 89 -19.17 -14.94 -16.70
CA PRO A 89 -18.94 -16.06 -15.81
C PRO A 89 -18.76 -15.58 -14.37
N LEU A 90 -19.72 -15.87 -13.48
CA LEU A 90 -19.65 -15.46 -12.08
C LEU A 90 -18.41 -15.98 -11.33
N TRP A 91 -17.77 -17.04 -11.82
CA TRP A 91 -16.52 -17.55 -11.24
C TRP A 91 -15.32 -16.60 -11.43
N GLN A 92 -15.39 -15.68 -12.41
CA GLN A 92 -14.36 -14.68 -12.69
C GLN A 92 -14.44 -13.48 -11.75
N LEU A 93 -15.63 -13.17 -11.21
CA LEU A 93 -15.89 -12.03 -10.34
C LEU A 93 -14.89 -11.90 -9.16
N PRO A 94 -14.53 -12.96 -8.42
CA PRO A 94 -13.56 -12.85 -7.33
C PRO A 94 -12.16 -12.42 -7.82
N ILE A 95 -11.76 -12.83 -9.03
CA ILE A 95 -10.46 -12.48 -9.61
C ILE A 95 -10.44 -10.99 -9.96
N GLU A 96 -11.52 -10.48 -10.57
CA GLU A 96 -11.65 -9.07 -10.89
C GLU A 96 -11.67 -8.18 -9.64
N LEU A 97 -12.42 -8.59 -8.61
CA LEU A 97 -12.45 -7.88 -7.33
C LEU A 97 -11.09 -7.90 -6.64
N ALA A 98 -10.36 -9.03 -6.69
CA ALA A 98 -9.00 -9.11 -6.16
C ALA A 98 -8.03 -8.22 -6.93
N ALA A 99 -8.10 -8.22 -8.26
CA ALA A 99 -7.26 -7.37 -9.11
C ALA A 99 -7.56 -5.87 -8.87
N LEU A 100 -8.83 -5.49 -8.80
CA LEU A 100 -9.27 -4.13 -8.48
C LEU A 100 -8.83 -3.71 -7.06
N GLY A 101 -9.03 -4.58 -6.07
CA GLY A 101 -8.64 -4.30 -4.69
C GLY A 101 -7.13 -4.13 -4.55
N THR A 102 -6.34 -4.98 -5.21
CA THR A 102 -4.87 -4.91 -5.16
C THR A 102 -4.31 -3.70 -5.89
N ILE A 103 -4.84 -3.31 -7.05
CA ILE A 103 -4.39 -2.08 -7.73
C ILE A 103 -4.75 -0.84 -6.92
N VAL A 104 -5.94 -0.75 -6.33
CA VAL A 104 -6.33 0.37 -5.45
C VAL A 104 -5.39 0.42 -4.23
N ALA A 105 -5.13 -0.73 -3.60
CA ALA A 105 -4.18 -0.80 -2.49
C ALA A 105 -2.77 -0.37 -2.91
N ALA A 106 -2.28 -0.78 -4.09
CA ALA A 106 -0.98 -0.38 -4.63
C ALA A 106 -0.90 1.13 -4.87
N VAL A 107 -1.91 1.72 -5.54
CA VAL A 107 -1.99 3.15 -5.82
C VAL A 107 -2.05 3.96 -4.51
N VAL A 108 -2.91 3.58 -3.56
CA VAL A 108 -3.00 4.24 -2.25
C VAL A 108 -1.70 4.11 -1.46
N ALA A 109 -1.06 2.94 -1.50
CA ALA A 109 0.22 2.70 -0.84
C ALA A 109 1.33 3.58 -1.43
N LEU A 110 1.45 3.67 -2.76
CA LEU A 110 2.38 4.57 -3.46
C LEU A 110 2.07 6.04 -3.15
N TRP A 111 0.80 6.44 -3.22
CA TRP A 111 0.37 7.81 -2.93
C TRP A 111 0.73 8.23 -1.49
N ARG A 112 0.54 7.32 -0.53
CA ARG A 112 0.88 7.53 0.89
C ARG A 112 2.37 7.32 1.20
N GLY A 113 3.14 6.71 0.30
CA GLY A 113 4.57 6.40 0.51
C GLY A 113 4.78 5.29 1.53
N ASN A 114 3.89 4.29 1.51
CA ASN A 114 3.95 3.14 2.40
C ASN A 114 5.07 2.19 1.95
N ARG A 115 5.85 1.69 2.91
CA ARG A 115 6.90 0.68 2.72
C ARG A 115 6.46 -0.57 1.95
N ASN A 116 5.16 -0.90 1.98
CA ASN A 116 4.61 -2.08 1.31
C ASN A 116 4.18 -1.83 -0.14
N SER A 117 4.31 -0.60 -0.66
CA SER A 117 3.89 -0.22 -2.02
C SER A 117 4.44 -1.14 -3.10
N ALA A 118 5.72 -1.49 -3.04
CA ALA A 118 6.37 -2.39 -3.99
C ALA A 118 5.74 -3.80 -4.02
N ARG A 119 5.36 -4.34 -2.85
CA ARG A 119 4.71 -5.67 -2.79
C ARG A 119 3.31 -5.63 -3.39
N TYR A 120 2.54 -4.60 -3.08
CA TYR A 120 1.21 -4.41 -3.68
C TYR A 120 1.31 -4.18 -5.19
N GLY A 121 2.31 -3.43 -5.66
CA GLY A 121 2.56 -3.23 -7.08
C GLY A 121 2.90 -4.53 -7.83
N LEU A 122 3.75 -5.38 -7.24
CA LEU A 122 4.04 -6.72 -7.81
C LEU A 122 2.78 -7.58 -7.87
N ALA A 123 1.99 -7.62 -6.80
CA ALA A 123 0.74 -8.37 -6.76
C ALA A 123 -0.28 -7.85 -7.78
N ALA A 124 -0.42 -6.52 -7.89
CA ALA A 124 -1.31 -5.89 -8.86
C ALA A 124 -0.89 -6.21 -10.30
N GLY A 125 0.40 -6.05 -10.64
CA GLY A 125 0.91 -6.38 -11.97
C GLY A 125 0.77 -7.87 -12.32
N ALA A 126 0.94 -8.77 -11.35
CA ALA A 126 0.69 -10.19 -11.55
C ALA A 126 -0.80 -10.49 -11.80
N LEU A 127 -1.70 -9.88 -11.03
CA LEU A 127 -3.16 -10.04 -11.24
C LEU A 127 -3.63 -9.44 -12.56
N MET A 128 -3.04 -8.31 -13.00
CA MET A 128 -3.26 -7.76 -14.35
C MET A 128 -2.86 -8.76 -15.44
N ALA A 129 -1.70 -9.41 -15.30
CA ALA A 129 -1.24 -10.42 -16.25
C ALA A 129 -2.15 -11.66 -16.25
N VAL A 130 -2.63 -12.10 -15.08
CA VAL A 130 -3.62 -13.20 -14.98
C VAL A 130 -4.92 -12.81 -15.70
N MET A 131 -5.46 -11.62 -15.44
CA MET A 131 -6.67 -11.13 -16.11
C MET A 131 -6.50 -11.09 -17.64
N THR A 132 -5.34 -10.64 -18.12
CA THR A 132 -4.99 -10.62 -19.55
C THR A 132 -5.10 -12.01 -20.19
N MET A 133 -4.79 -13.08 -19.45
CA MET A 133 -4.89 -14.47 -19.92
C MET A 133 -6.29 -15.06 -19.74
N VAL A 134 -7.02 -14.64 -18.70
CA VAL A 134 -8.38 -15.13 -18.42
C VAL A 134 -9.38 -14.65 -19.47
N CYS A 135 -9.29 -13.39 -19.93
CA CYS A 135 -10.22 -12.83 -20.93
C CYS A 135 -10.36 -13.69 -22.22
N PRO A 136 -9.27 -14.10 -22.90
CA PRO A 136 -9.38 -14.96 -24.07
C PRO A 136 -9.77 -16.40 -23.72
N LEU A 137 -9.34 -16.93 -22.56
CA LEU A 137 -9.72 -18.28 -22.11
C LEU A 137 -11.21 -18.40 -21.82
N ALA A 138 -11.84 -17.34 -21.33
CA ALA A 138 -13.28 -17.25 -21.13
C ALA A 138 -14.07 -17.00 -22.43
N GLY A 139 -13.38 -16.81 -23.56
CA GLY A 139 -14.01 -16.56 -24.87
C GLY A 139 -14.59 -15.16 -25.02
N HIS A 140 -14.28 -14.22 -24.11
CA HIS A 140 -14.80 -12.86 -24.15
C HIS A 140 -14.18 -12.01 -25.26
N THR A 141 -12.89 -12.23 -25.57
CA THR A 141 -12.17 -11.47 -26.60
C THR A 141 -11.13 -12.33 -27.32
N PRO A 142 -10.96 -12.18 -28.66
CA PRO A 142 -9.90 -12.86 -29.38
C PRO A 142 -8.54 -12.29 -29.00
N VAL A 143 -7.53 -13.15 -28.91
CA VAL A 143 -6.13 -12.72 -28.71
C VAL A 143 -5.72 -11.81 -29.87
N GLY A 144 -5.21 -10.62 -29.54
CA GLY A 144 -4.87 -9.61 -30.53
C GLY A 144 -3.78 -8.66 -30.06
N TRP A 145 -3.63 -7.54 -30.77
CA TRP A 145 -2.63 -6.52 -30.42
C TRP A 145 -2.82 -5.96 -29.00
N TRP A 146 -4.08 -5.85 -28.55
CA TRP A 146 -4.44 -5.36 -27.22
C TRP A 146 -3.85 -6.25 -26.11
N THR A 147 -3.79 -7.57 -26.32
CA THR A 147 -3.22 -8.53 -25.37
C THR A 147 -1.74 -8.25 -25.13
N TRP A 148 -0.99 -7.90 -26.18
CA TRP A 148 0.41 -7.52 -26.07
C TRP A 148 0.61 -6.21 -25.31
N VAL A 149 -0.29 -5.24 -25.51
CA VAL A 149 -0.25 -3.97 -24.76
C VAL A 149 -0.56 -4.19 -23.29
N GLN A 150 -1.62 -4.95 -22.95
CA GLN A 150 -1.94 -5.30 -21.56
C GLN A 150 -0.80 -6.10 -20.89
N THR A 151 -0.18 -7.03 -21.62
CA THR A 151 1.01 -7.76 -21.15
C THR A 151 2.15 -6.81 -20.86
N GLY A 152 2.43 -5.88 -21.78
CA GLY A 152 3.47 -4.87 -21.61
C GLY A 152 3.22 -3.96 -20.41
N LEU A 153 1.99 -3.50 -20.20
CA LEU A 153 1.59 -2.70 -19.04
C LEU A 153 1.76 -3.47 -17.73
N SER A 154 1.34 -4.75 -17.71
CA SER A 154 1.49 -5.63 -16.55
C SER A 154 2.97 -5.84 -16.20
N LEU A 155 3.82 -6.10 -17.20
CA LEU A 155 5.26 -6.23 -17.04
C LEU A 155 5.90 -4.93 -16.57
N ALA A 156 5.48 -3.77 -17.10
CA ALA A 156 6.01 -2.47 -16.69
C ALA A 156 5.68 -2.16 -15.21
N VAL A 157 4.45 -2.46 -14.77
CA VAL A 157 4.03 -2.34 -13.37
C VAL A 157 4.87 -3.27 -12.47
N MET A 158 5.05 -4.53 -12.85
CA MET A 158 5.87 -5.48 -12.10
C MET A 158 7.35 -5.07 -12.06
N ALA A 159 7.93 -4.69 -13.20
CA ALA A 159 9.33 -4.28 -13.29
C ALA A 159 9.60 -3.04 -12.43
N THR A 160 8.74 -2.03 -12.52
CA THR A 160 8.83 -0.83 -11.68
C THR A 160 8.75 -1.20 -10.19
N SER A 161 7.80 -2.06 -9.83
CA SER A 161 7.63 -2.52 -8.44
C SER A 161 8.83 -3.33 -7.94
N ALA A 162 9.43 -4.16 -8.79
CA ALA A 162 10.64 -4.92 -8.47
C ALA A 162 11.85 -4.00 -8.25
N VAL A 163 11.99 -2.96 -9.08
CA VAL A 163 13.03 -1.94 -8.94
C VAL A 163 12.84 -1.20 -7.61
N LEU A 164 11.62 -0.76 -7.29
CA LEU A 164 11.31 -0.14 -5.99
C LEU A 164 11.60 -1.08 -4.82
N HIS A 165 11.34 -2.37 -4.98
CA HIS A 165 11.60 -3.35 -3.93
C HIS A 165 13.10 -3.45 -3.61
N ARG A 166 13.97 -3.37 -4.64
CA ARG A 166 15.44 -3.46 -4.51
C ARG A 166 16.06 -2.24 -3.86
N TYR A 167 15.50 -1.05 -4.07
CA TYR A 167 16.02 0.19 -3.48
C TYR A 167 15.58 0.43 -2.03
N ARG A 168 14.89 -0.54 -1.42
CA ARG A 168 14.46 -0.43 -0.03
C ARG A 168 15.70 -0.52 0.88
N PRO A 169 16.00 0.51 1.70
CA PRO A 169 17.07 0.42 2.68
C PRO A 169 16.75 -0.74 3.65
N ALA A 170 17.80 -1.53 3.95
CA ALA A 170 17.73 -2.68 4.84
C ALA A 170 17.29 -2.28 6.26
#